data_AF-A0A1V2MAP3-F1
#
_entry.id   AF-A0A1V2MAP3-F1
#
_cell.length_a   1.000
_cell.length_b   1.000
_cell.length_c   1.000
_cell.angle_alpha   90.00
_cell.angle_beta   90.00
_cell.angle_gamma   90.00
#
_symmetry.space_group_name_H-M   'P 1'
#
loop_
_entity.id
_entity.type
_entity.pdbx_description
1 polymer ?
#
loop_
_entity_poly.entity_id
_entity_poly.type
_entity_poly.pdbx_seq_one_letter_code
_entity_poly.pdbx_strand_id
1 'polypeptide(L)'
;MKNIKLLLLSLFIGLSIFQTFFLWLGGPLSHIFFNPAPKTSLIPITPKYIWINTGGAYTKGLKISNKDQEYNLMVEELQSVLFKAFESKTPDFLKKGNMSELYNQRGLIYEYSIPLSIDEIVGKSVPLKHNYKIDYVFIHLKDEILAEDSIYFINETDNYYVEIALPNKAHEFENIYFLFNNDQTDQNTSLKYQPSIKDIKSPHIKGNVFLANISPALPMKYSVIMFRNFLENMDFAEIEGRIDQLFDKPIMKETKILFGGDKEFLEENKNLVRISNTGLISYKNLKPTIDKIPQTRLEGYNIALDFIEENALISPTLKNKLYLSNILIEQGAYVYYFDIIYKDINVIIADMSAVSIKVDDHQVKEASWISFYIEEVFSYEQHFLTVGYSYPIDKMYSNLKSIGIEKPIFDNVELVYDLTNKDTPLNVKWGINYEGDWYYP
;
A
#
# COMPACT_ATOMS: atom_id res chain seq x y z
N MET A 1 41.57 -14.96 46.98
CA MET A 1 40.21 -14.36 46.93
C MET A 1 40.13 -13.02 46.19
N LYS A 2 41.09 -12.10 46.31
CA LYS A 2 41.05 -10.80 45.58
C LYS A 2 41.03 -10.95 44.04
N ASN A 3 41.81 -11.88 43.49
CA ASN A 3 41.90 -12.06 42.03
C ASN A 3 40.63 -12.67 41.42
N ILE A 4 39.92 -13.55 42.16
CA ILE A 4 38.65 -14.13 41.70
C ILE A 4 37.54 -13.08 41.67
N LYS A 5 37.50 -12.18 42.68
CA LYS A 5 36.56 -11.06 42.70
C LYS A 5 36.83 -10.09 41.54
N LEU A 6 38.10 -9.82 41.22
CA LEU A 6 38.46 -8.98 40.08
C LEU A 6 38.05 -9.62 38.75
N LEU A 7 38.28 -10.92 38.59
CA LEU A 7 37.97 -11.66 37.36
C LEU A 7 36.45 -11.74 37.12
N LEU A 8 35.67 -12.00 38.18
CA LEU A 8 34.21 -11.95 38.13
C LEU A 8 33.71 -10.53 37.83
N LEU A 9 34.30 -9.51 38.44
CA LEU A 9 33.91 -8.12 38.18
C LEU A 9 34.18 -7.75 36.71
N SER A 10 35.34 -8.12 36.16
CA SER A 10 35.66 -7.91 34.74
C SER A 10 34.71 -8.66 33.81
N LEU A 11 34.32 -9.90 34.17
CA LEU A 11 33.34 -10.69 33.43
C LEU A 11 31.95 -10.03 33.44
N PHE A 12 31.49 -9.56 34.60
CA PHE A 12 30.20 -8.88 34.73
C PHE A 12 30.19 -7.53 34.02
N ILE A 13 31.29 -6.78 34.05
CA ILE A 13 31.43 -5.55 33.27
C ILE A 13 31.39 -5.87 31.77
N GLY A 14 32.10 -6.90 31.32
CA GLY A 14 32.07 -7.35 29.93
C GLY A 14 30.67 -7.78 29.48
N LEU A 15 29.97 -8.57 30.31
CA LEU A 15 28.60 -9.00 30.04
C LEU A 15 27.62 -7.82 30.05
N SER A 16 27.75 -6.88 30.99
CA SER A 16 26.91 -5.67 30.99
C SER A 16 27.18 -4.78 29.80
N ILE A 17 28.44 -4.62 29.36
CA ILE A 17 28.76 -3.89 28.13
C ILE A 17 28.16 -4.61 26.93
N PHE A 18 28.30 -5.94 26.84
CA PHE A 18 27.75 -6.74 25.75
C PHE A 18 26.22 -6.69 25.72
N GLN A 19 25.57 -6.80 26.88
CA GLN A 19 24.13 -6.72 27.04
C GLN A 19 23.61 -5.30 26.76
N THR A 20 24.35 -4.27 27.16
CA THR A 20 24.06 -2.87 26.81
C THR A 20 24.27 -2.64 25.32
N PHE A 21 25.29 -3.22 24.70
CA PHE A 21 25.51 -3.18 23.25
C PHE A 21 24.31 -3.82 22.52
N PHE A 22 23.84 -4.99 22.95
CA PHE A 22 22.64 -5.64 22.41
C PHE A 22 21.31 -4.91 22.73
N LEU A 23 21.23 -4.16 23.84
CA LEU A 23 20.04 -3.38 24.20
C LEU A 23 19.98 -2.03 23.48
N TRP A 24 21.13 -1.37 23.28
CA TRP A 24 21.24 -0.08 22.60
C TRP A 24 21.33 -0.23 21.08
N LEU A 25 21.90 -1.33 20.59
CA LEU A 25 21.85 -1.74 19.18
C LEU A 25 20.68 -2.68 18.89
N GLY A 26 19.69 -2.84 19.78
CA GLY A 26 18.53 -3.72 19.55
C GLY A 26 18.91 -5.09 18.96
N GLY A 27 17.94 -5.79 18.38
CA GLY A 27 18.29 -6.86 17.44
C GLY A 27 18.94 -6.31 16.16
N PRO A 28 19.23 -7.18 15.17
CA PRO A 28 19.73 -6.80 13.84
C PRO A 28 18.97 -5.67 13.10
N LEU A 29 17.82 -5.24 13.63
CA LEU A 29 17.10 -4.02 13.25
C LEU A 29 17.87 -2.69 13.46
N SER A 30 18.90 -2.61 14.31
CA SER A 30 19.67 -1.35 14.46
C SER A 30 20.74 -1.11 13.39
N HIS A 31 21.16 -2.15 12.68
CA HIS A 31 22.19 -2.01 11.64
C HIS A 31 21.66 -1.30 10.38
N ILE A 32 20.33 -1.11 10.29
CA ILE A 32 19.66 -0.32 9.25
C ILE A 32 19.83 1.20 9.51
N PHE A 33 20.09 1.63 10.75
CA PHE A 33 20.20 3.06 11.08
C PHE A 33 21.49 3.76 10.63
N PHE A 34 22.58 3.02 10.37
CA PHE A 34 23.92 3.63 10.18
C PHE A 34 24.51 3.53 8.77
N ASN A 35 23.85 2.82 7.85
CA ASN A 35 24.24 2.83 6.44
C ASN A 35 23.04 3.27 5.60
N PRO A 36 22.80 4.58 5.42
CA PRO A 36 22.01 5.00 4.28
C PRO A 36 22.73 4.47 3.04
N ALA A 37 22.14 3.47 2.39
CA ALA A 37 22.60 3.01 1.10
C ALA A 37 22.74 4.24 0.18
N PRO A 38 23.79 4.32 -0.64
CA PRO A 38 23.94 5.46 -1.55
C PRO A 38 22.68 5.62 -2.40
N LYS A 39 22.11 6.84 -2.41
CA LYS A 39 20.92 7.29 -3.18
C LYS A 39 21.10 7.11 -4.70
N THR A 40 21.24 5.87 -5.15
CA THR A 40 21.38 5.49 -6.55
C THR A 40 20.18 4.66 -7.04
N SER A 41 19.31 4.23 -6.12
CA SER A 41 18.05 3.55 -6.41
C SER A 41 16.86 4.51 -6.28
N LEU A 42 15.87 4.33 -7.15
CA LEU A 42 14.57 4.97 -7.04
C LEU A 42 13.78 4.34 -5.88
N ILE A 43 12.82 5.06 -5.31
CA ILE A 43 11.89 4.50 -4.33
C ILE A 43 11.06 3.43 -5.07
N PRO A 44 11.05 2.17 -4.59
CA PRO A 44 10.27 1.11 -5.22
C PRO A 44 8.78 1.41 -5.08
N ILE A 45 7.96 0.87 -5.99
CA ILE A 45 6.51 0.88 -5.78
C ILE A 45 6.21 -0.02 -4.59
N THR A 46 5.53 0.53 -3.59
CA THR A 46 5.19 -0.18 -2.36
C THR A 46 3.98 -1.09 -2.57
N PRO A 47 3.87 -2.21 -1.84
CA PRO A 47 2.66 -3.03 -1.89
C PRO A 47 1.45 -2.25 -1.39
N LYS A 48 0.24 -2.77 -1.64
CA LYS A 48 -0.98 -2.32 -0.98
C LYS A 48 -1.10 -2.94 0.40
N TYR A 49 -0.81 -4.24 0.50
CA TYR A 49 -0.90 -5.04 1.71
C TYR A 49 0.28 -5.98 1.87
N ILE A 50 0.63 -6.25 3.12
CA ILE A 50 1.56 -7.32 3.47
C ILE A 50 0.83 -8.31 4.39
N TRP A 51 0.85 -9.57 4.02
CA TRP A 51 0.17 -10.65 4.71
C TRP A 51 1.16 -11.69 5.23
N ILE A 52 0.90 -12.16 6.44
CA ILE A 52 1.52 -13.36 6.98
C ILE A 52 0.63 -14.54 6.64
N ASN A 53 1.19 -15.49 5.91
CA ASN A 53 0.52 -16.71 5.49
C ASN A 53 0.94 -17.87 6.39
N THR A 54 0.03 -18.39 7.21
CA THR A 54 0.40 -19.43 8.19
C THR A 54 0.66 -20.82 7.59
N GLY A 55 0.40 -21.02 6.29
CA GLY A 55 0.45 -22.32 5.62
C GLY A 55 -0.66 -23.30 6.06
N GLY A 56 -0.66 -24.50 5.47
CA GLY A 56 -1.57 -25.61 5.80
C GLY A 56 -2.93 -25.63 5.07
N ALA A 57 -3.79 -26.58 5.44
CA ALA A 57 -5.11 -26.78 4.83
C ALA A 57 -6.13 -25.69 5.19
N TYR A 58 -5.99 -25.07 6.37
CA TYR A 58 -6.84 -23.98 6.87
C TYR A 58 -6.00 -22.74 7.15
N THR A 59 -5.35 -22.24 6.11
CA THR A 59 -4.41 -21.12 6.26
C THR A 59 -5.11 -19.86 6.72
N LYS A 60 -4.50 -19.21 7.69
CA LYS A 60 -4.91 -17.90 8.18
C LYS A 60 -3.95 -16.88 7.57
N GLY A 61 -4.53 -15.83 7.02
CA GLY A 61 -3.83 -14.58 6.73
C GLY A 61 -3.89 -13.69 7.96
N LEU A 62 -2.75 -13.15 8.38
CA LEU A 62 -2.69 -12.00 9.29
C LEU A 62 -2.18 -10.81 8.50
N LYS A 63 -2.88 -9.70 8.59
CA LYS A 63 -2.48 -8.47 7.90
C LYS A 63 -1.49 -7.71 8.77
N ILE A 64 -0.34 -7.33 8.21
CA ILE A 64 0.56 -6.37 8.85
C ILE A 64 -0.04 -4.98 8.63
N SER A 65 -0.25 -4.20 9.70
CA SER A 65 -0.90 -2.91 9.58
C SER A 65 -0.01 -1.92 8.83
N ASN A 66 -0.60 -1.12 7.94
CA ASN A 66 0.10 -0.09 7.18
C ASN A 66 0.48 1.14 8.04
N LYS A 67 0.20 1.11 9.35
CA LYS A 67 0.45 2.20 10.30
C LYS A 67 1.85 2.19 10.92
N ASP A 68 2.59 1.14 10.66
CA ASP A 68 3.65 0.68 11.51
C ASP A 68 4.99 0.87 10.81
N GLN A 69 5.99 1.28 11.58
CA GLN A 69 7.40 1.28 11.16
C GLN A 69 7.76 -0.08 10.54
N GLU A 70 7.12 -1.14 11.05
CA GLU A 70 7.16 -2.52 10.62
C GLU A 70 6.78 -2.70 9.14
N TYR A 71 5.77 -2.00 8.62
CA TYR A 71 5.42 -2.06 7.21
C TYR A 71 6.55 -1.51 6.33
N ASN A 72 7.08 -0.33 6.67
CA ASN A 72 8.17 0.28 5.92
C ASN A 72 9.45 -0.57 6.01
N LEU A 73 9.77 -1.08 7.20
CA LEU A 73 10.90 -2.00 7.42
C LEU A 73 10.77 -3.28 6.59
N MET A 74 9.55 -3.81 6.43
CA MET A 74 9.29 -5.00 5.62
C MET A 74 9.48 -4.74 4.12
N VAL A 75 9.15 -3.54 3.65
CA VAL A 75 9.41 -3.12 2.26
C VAL A 75 10.91 -2.91 2.04
N GLU A 76 11.60 -2.24 2.96
CA GLU A 76 13.05 -2.04 2.91
C GLU A 76 13.81 -3.38 2.94
N GLU A 77 13.38 -4.32 3.78
CA GLU A 77 13.99 -5.64 3.87
C GLU A 77 13.78 -6.44 2.58
N LEU A 78 12.57 -6.41 2.00
CA LEU A 78 12.32 -6.99 0.67
C LEU A 78 13.26 -6.41 -0.38
N GLN A 79 13.39 -5.08 -0.42
CA GLN A 79 14.27 -4.41 -1.36
C GLN A 79 15.73 -4.84 -1.18
N SER A 80 16.23 -4.86 0.06
CA SER A 80 17.59 -5.27 0.44
C SER A 80 17.89 -6.72 0.03
N VAL A 81 16.96 -7.64 0.30
CA VAL A 81 17.11 -9.06 -0.04
C VAL A 81 17.12 -9.25 -1.56
N LEU A 82 16.21 -8.59 -2.27
CA LEU A 82 16.16 -8.66 -3.72
C LEU A 82 17.42 -8.06 -4.37
N PHE A 83 17.94 -6.95 -3.85
CA PHE A 83 19.20 -6.38 -4.33
C PHE A 83 20.35 -7.39 -4.28
N LYS A 84 20.50 -8.10 -3.16
CA LYS A 84 21.53 -9.14 -2.99
C LYS A 84 21.26 -10.35 -3.88
N ALA A 85 20.00 -10.78 -4.00
CA ALA A 85 19.63 -11.93 -4.81
C ALA A 85 19.99 -11.72 -6.29
N PHE A 86 19.63 -10.56 -6.86
CA PHE A 86 19.90 -10.23 -8.26
C PHE A 86 21.38 -9.93 -8.58
N GLU A 87 22.22 -9.60 -7.59
CA GLU A 87 23.68 -9.53 -7.77
C GLU A 87 24.29 -10.92 -7.97
N SER A 88 23.74 -11.94 -7.31
CA SER A 88 24.29 -13.29 -7.31
C SER A 88 23.76 -14.19 -8.42
N LYS A 89 22.50 -14.02 -8.83
CA LYS A 89 21.83 -14.85 -9.83
C LYS A 89 20.79 -14.03 -10.59
N THR A 90 20.71 -14.22 -11.90
CA THR A 90 19.54 -13.80 -12.66
C THR A 90 18.44 -14.86 -12.52
N PRO A 91 17.18 -14.47 -12.27
CA PRO A 91 16.09 -15.42 -12.22
C PRO A 91 15.99 -16.13 -13.56
N ASP A 92 16.03 -17.44 -13.50
CA ASP A 92 15.73 -18.27 -14.64
C ASP A 92 14.52 -19.12 -14.26
N PHE A 93 13.69 -19.45 -15.25
CA PHE A 93 12.48 -20.27 -15.16
C PHE A 93 11.17 -19.53 -14.82
N LEU A 94 10.43 -19.21 -15.88
CA LEU A 94 8.97 -19.05 -15.80
C LEU A 94 8.37 -20.43 -15.52
N LYS A 95 7.68 -20.57 -14.39
CA LYS A 95 6.94 -21.78 -14.05
C LYS A 95 5.44 -21.48 -14.17
N LYS A 96 4.75 -22.28 -14.96
CA LYS A 96 3.30 -22.45 -14.77
C LYS A 96 3.13 -23.38 -13.58
N GLY A 97 2.43 -22.96 -12.55
CA GLY A 97 2.21 -23.84 -11.41
C GLY A 97 0.90 -23.57 -10.70
N ASN A 98 0.65 -24.43 -9.72
CA ASN A 98 -0.58 -24.47 -8.97
C ASN A 98 -0.53 -23.40 -7.87
N MET A 99 -1.18 -22.25 -8.08
CA MET A 99 -1.19 -21.15 -7.09
C MET A 99 -1.71 -21.61 -5.72
N SER A 100 -2.68 -22.53 -5.69
CA SER A 100 -3.19 -23.10 -4.43
C SER A 100 -2.11 -23.79 -3.61
N GLU A 101 -1.11 -24.41 -4.25
CA GLU A 101 0.04 -25.01 -3.54
C GLU A 101 0.95 -23.94 -2.93
N LEU A 102 1.16 -22.81 -3.60
CA LEU A 102 1.94 -21.69 -3.05
C LEU A 102 1.24 -21.11 -1.81
N TYR A 103 -0.07 -20.87 -1.88
CA TYR A 103 -0.84 -20.38 -0.73
C TYR A 103 -0.95 -21.41 0.41
N ASN A 104 -0.62 -22.68 0.20
CA ASN A 104 -0.50 -23.70 1.25
C ASN A 104 0.84 -23.62 2.01
N GLN A 105 1.82 -22.90 1.48
CA GLN A 105 3.13 -22.74 2.11
C GLN A 105 3.13 -21.61 3.14
N ARG A 106 3.96 -21.76 4.16
CA ARG A 106 4.16 -20.75 5.19
C ARG A 106 5.01 -19.60 4.63
N GLY A 107 4.65 -18.36 4.91
CA GLY A 107 5.48 -17.24 4.47
C GLY A 107 4.84 -15.86 4.56
N LEU A 108 5.36 -14.94 3.75
CA LEU A 108 4.95 -13.53 3.70
C LEU A 108 4.54 -13.17 2.27
N ILE A 109 3.40 -12.52 2.11
CA ILE A 109 2.83 -12.15 0.81
C ILE A 109 2.73 -10.64 0.72
N TYR A 110 3.38 -10.06 -0.28
CA TYR A 110 3.30 -8.66 -0.64
C TYR A 110 2.34 -8.56 -1.81
N GLU A 111 1.20 -7.90 -1.62
CA GLU A 111 0.14 -7.73 -2.60
C GLU A 111 0.18 -6.33 -3.20
N TYR A 112 0.22 -6.21 -4.52
CA TYR A 112 0.21 -4.94 -5.25
C TYR A 112 -1.15 -4.68 -5.88
N SER A 113 -1.57 -3.41 -5.94
CA SER A 113 -2.85 -3.04 -6.57
C SER A 113 -2.85 -3.22 -8.09
N ILE A 114 -1.66 -3.25 -8.70
CA ILE A 114 -1.47 -3.35 -10.15
C ILE A 114 -0.31 -4.29 -10.47
N PRO A 115 -0.30 -4.89 -11.68
CA PRO A 115 0.84 -5.66 -12.16
C PRO A 115 2.09 -4.78 -12.35
N LEU A 116 3.17 -5.15 -11.66
CA LEU A 116 4.46 -4.46 -11.66
C LEU A 116 5.56 -5.26 -12.33
N SER A 117 6.52 -4.61 -12.97
CA SER A 117 7.76 -5.26 -13.33
C SER A 117 8.70 -5.36 -12.12
N ILE A 118 9.57 -6.36 -12.15
CA ILE A 118 10.45 -6.68 -11.02
C ILE A 118 11.39 -5.51 -10.69
N ASP A 119 11.86 -4.76 -11.70
CA ASP A 119 12.65 -3.55 -11.50
C ASP A 119 11.90 -2.45 -10.72
N GLU A 120 10.59 -2.38 -10.84
CA GLU A 120 9.75 -1.43 -10.11
C GLU A 120 9.53 -1.85 -8.65
N ILE A 121 9.40 -3.15 -8.40
CA ILE A 121 9.36 -3.74 -7.06
C ILE A 121 10.70 -3.54 -6.34
N VAL A 122 11.79 -3.64 -7.09
CA VAL A 122 13.15 -3.59 -6.56
C VAL A 122 13.66 -2.14 -6.44
N GLY A 123 13.17 -1.21 -7.25
CA GLY A 123 13.65 0.18 -7.26
C GLY A 123 14.93 0.41 -8.09
N LYS A 124 15.37 -0.59 -8.86
CA LYS A 124 16.52 -0.50 -9.78
C LYS A 124 16.35 -1.43 -10.98
N SER A 125 17.00 -1.09 -12.09
CA SER A 125 17.01 -1.95 -13.27
C SER A 125 17.63 -3.31 -12.96
N VAL A 126 16.92 -4.38 -13.31
CA VAL A 126 17.37 -5.77 -13.16
C VAL A 126 17.51 -6.40 -14.54
N PRO A 127 18.63 -7.06 -14.86
CA PRO A 127 18.82 -7.71 -16.15
C PRO A 127 17.95 -8.97 -16.24
N LEU A 128 16.74 -8.82 -16.79
CA LEU A 128 15.77 -9.90 -16.96
C LEU A 128 15.62 -10.27 -18.42
N LYS A 129 15.41 -11.56 -18.71
CA LYS A 129 15.14 -12.05 -20.08
C LYS A 129 13.80 -11.53 -20.63
N HIS A 130 12.84 -11.31 -19.75
CA HIS A 130 11.49 -10.87 -20.09
C HIS A 130 11.01 -9.81 -19.10
N ASN A 131 10.09 -8.97 -19.55
CA ASN A 131 9.38 -8.00 -18.71
C ASN A 131 8.20 -8.70 -18.00
N TYR A 132 8.49 -9.42 -16.92
CA TYR A 132 7.47 -10.09 -16.12
C TYR A 132 6.57 -9.06 -15.44
N LYS A 133 5.27 -9.33 -15.40
CA LYS A 133 4.26 -8.51 -14.69
C LYS A 133 3.82 -9.26 -13.46
N ILE A 134 3.93 -8.64 -12.29
CA ILE A 134 3.85 -9.31 -10.99
C ILE A 134 2.80 -8.60 -10.16
N ASP A 135 1.84 -9.36 -9.65
CA ASP A 135 0.75 -8.87 -8.80
C ASP A 135 1.04 -9.16 -7.32
N TYR A 136 1.78 -10.25 -7.05
CA TYR A 136 2.17 -10.66 -5.70
C TYR A 136 3.64 -11.07 -5.63
N VAL A 137 4.28 -10.78 -4.51
CA VAL A 137 5.57 -11.38 -4.14
C VAL A 137 5.38 -12.25 -2.91
N PHE A 138 5.68 -13.53 -3.02
CA PHE A 138 5.56 -14.48 -1.92
C PHE A 138 6.94 -14.96 -1.47
N ILE A 139 7.27 -14.72 -0.21
CA ILE A 139 8.48 -15.21 0.44
C ILE A 139 8.12 -16.48 1.20
N HIS A 140 8.53 -17.62 0.69
CA HIS A 140 8.35 -18.90 1.36
C HIS A 140 9.44 -19.12 2.40
N LEU A 141 9.00 -19.32 3.64
CA LEU A 141 9.85 -19.60 4.79
C LEU A 141 9.85 -21.11 5.05
N LYS A 142 10.94 -21.78 4.68
CA LYS A 142 11.07 -23.24 4.84
C LYS A 142 11.43 -23.59 6.28
N ASP A 143 10.78 -24.62 6.81
CA ASP A 143 10.99 -25.07 8.20
C ASP A 143 12.32 -25.82 8.39
N GLU A 144 12.93 -26.33 7.32
CA GLU A 144 14.18 -27.08 7.39
C GLU A 144 15.41 -26.17 7.54
N ILE A 145 16.26 -26.45 8.53
CA ILE A 145 17.45 -25.65 8.91
C ILE A 145 18.43 -25.44 7.72
N LEU A 146 18.43 -26.33 6.74
CA LEU A 146 19.34 -26.32 5.59
C LEU A 146 18.66 -25.95 4.26
N ALA A 147 17.37 -25.68 4.25
CA ALA A 147 16.66 -25.39 3.00
C ALA A 147 16.75 -23.89 2.66
N GLU A 148 17.15 -23.59 1.43
CA GLU A 148 17.14 -22.22 0.89
C GLU A 148 15.69 -21.72 0.79
N ASP A 149 15.38 -20.62 1.45
CA ASP A 149 14.11 -19.91 1.27
C ASP A 149 13.96 -19.47 -0.19
N SER A 150 12.72 -19.23 -0.62
CA SER A 150 12.44 -18.94 -2.03
C SER A 150 11.48 -17.77 -2.14
N ILE A 151 11.79 -16.84 -3.04
CA ILE A 151 10.90 -15.74 -3.41
C ILE A 151 10.22 -16.10 -4.71
N TYR A 152 8.89 -16.06 -4.70
CA TYR A 152 8.06 -16.23 -5.87
C TYR A 152 7.48 -14.89 -6.29
N PHE A 153 7.72 -14.50 -7.53
CA PHE A 153 7.06 -13.37 -8.19
C PHE A 153 5.87 -13.92 -8.98
N ILE A 154 4.67 -13.62 -8.53
CA ILE A 154 3.44 -14.25 -8.98
C ILE A 154 2.61 -13.26 -9.81
N ASN A 155 2.13 -13.73 -10.95
CA ASN A 155 1.04 -13.11 -11.70
C ASN A 155 -0.18 -14.03 -11.61
N GLU A 156 -1.18 -13.61 -10.84
CA GLU A 156 -2.39 -14.42 -10.70
C GLU A 156 -3.26 -14.35 -11.96
N THR A 157 -3.28 -13.19 -12.62
CA THR A 157 -4.13 -12.94 -13.79
C THR A 157 -3.78 -13.89 -14.95
N ASP A 158 -2.50 -14.02 -15.25
CA ASP A 158 -1.95 -14.85 -16.34
C ASP A 158 -1.51 -16.24 -15.85
N ASN A 159 -1.68 -16.53 -14.56
CA ASN A 159 -1.40 -17.80 -13.90
C ASN A 159 0.04 -18.31 -14.12
N TYR A 160 1.02 -17.49 -13.77
CA TYR A 160 2.43 -17.88 -13.77
C TYR A 160 3.19 -17.31 -12.57
N TYR A 161 4.33 -17.91 -12.27
CA TYR A 161 5.28 -17.32 -11.34
C TYR A 161 6.73 -17.53 -11.77
N VAL A 162 7.61 -16.68 -11.24
CA VAL A 162 9.07 -16.80 -11.37
C VAL A 162 9.65 -17.01 -9.97
N GLU A 163 10.52 -17.99 -9.82
CA GLU A 163 11.13 -18.34 -8.53
C GLU A 163 12.58 -17.87 -8.47
N ILE A 164 12.96 -17.31 -7.32
CA ILE A 164 14.34 -16.99 -6.96
C ILE A 164 14.67 -17.69 -5.66
N ALA A 165 15.63 -18.60 -5.69
CA ALA A 165 16.21 -19.17 -4.49
C ALA A 165 17.08 -18.13 -3.79
N LEU A 166 16.86 -17.92 -2.50
CA LEU A 166 17.68 -17.02 -1.71
C LEU A 166 19.00 -17.71 -1.36
N PRO A 167 20.14 -17.02 -1.50
CA PRO A 167 21.45 -17.61 -1.24
C PRO A 167 21.67 -17.99 0.23
N ASN A 168 20.92 -17.37 1.14
CA ASN A 168 20.93 -17.66 2.57
C ASN A 168 19.48 -17.70 3.08
N LYS A 169 19.26 -18.33 4.25
CA LYS A 169 17.97 -18.28 4.94
C LYS A 169 17.60 -16.83 5.25
N ALA A 170 16.33 -16.50 5.08
CA ALA A 170 15.82 -15.15 5.24
C ALA A 170 15.45 -14.89 6.71
N HIS A 171 16.47 -14.84 7.57
CA HIS A 171 16.33 -14.77 9.02
C HIS A 171 15.49 -13.58 9.48
N GLU A 172 15.60 -12.45 8.79
CA GLU A 172 14.84 -11.24 9.06
C GLU A 172 13.34 -11.46 8.86
N PHE A 173 12.94 -12.07 7.73
CA PHE A 173 11.55 -12.44 7.47
C PHE A 173 11.03 -13.49 8.46
N GLU A 174 11.87 -14.44 8.86
CA GLU A 174 11.51 -15.44 9.86
C GLU A 174 11.26 -14.81 11.24
N ASN A 175 12.11 -13.86 11.67
CA ASN A 175 11.92 -13.11 12.91
C ASN A 175 10.61 -12.32 12.89
N ILE A 176 10.33 -11.61 11.80
CA ILE A 176 9.11 -10.82 11.66
C ILE A 176 7.89 -11.74 11.65
N TYR A 177 7.93 -12.83 10.88
CA TYR A 177 6.89 -13.84 10.88
C TYR A 177 6.59 -14.34 12.32
N PHE A 178 7.62 -14.63 13.13
CA PHE A 178 7.42 -15.11 14.48
C PHE A 178 6.89 -14.05 15.44
N LEU A 179 7.29 -12.79 15.33
CA LEU A 179 6.76 -11.70 16.16
C LEU A 179 5.24 -11.62 16.03
N PHE A 180 4.74 -11.54 14.81
CA PHE A 180 3.32 -11.40 14.54
C PHE A 180 2.52 -12.70 14.74
N ASN A 181 3.13 -13.87 14.57
CA ASN A 181 2.43 -15.15 14.75
C ASN A 181 2.39 -15.61 16.22
N ASN A 182 3.39 -15.25 17.05
CA ASN A 182 3.51 -15.69 18.44
C ASN A 182 2.95 -14.71 19.48
N ASP A 183 2.50 -13.51 19.10
CA ASP A 183 1.89 -12.54 20.01
C ASP A 183 0.51 -13.01 20.51
N GLN A 184 0.52 -13.98 21.43
CA GLN A 184 -0.67 -14.61 22.02
C GLN A 184 -1.55 -13.61 22.80
N THR A 185 -1.02 -12.45 23.18
CA THR A 185 -1.75 -11.37 23.85
C THR A 185 -2.63 -10.55 22.90
N ASP A 186 -2.29 -10.46 21.60
CA ASP A 186 -3.05 -9.75 20.55
C ASP A 186 -3.75 -10.70 19.53
N GLN A 187 -3.68 -12.01 19.75
CA GLN A 187 -4.44 -13.00 18.96
C GLN A 187 -5.97 -12.89 19.10
N ASN A 188 -6.46 -12.10 20.05
CA ASN A 188 -7.86 -11.75 20.26
C ASN A 188 -8.27 -10.40 19.65
N THR A 189 -7.31 -9.58 19.18
CA THR A 189 -7.53 -8.22 18.64
C THR A 189 -7.21 -8.12 17.15
N SER A 190 -6.31 -8.95 16.63
CA SER A 190 -5.96 -9.02 15.21
C SER A 190 -7.03 -9.77 14.39
N LEU A 191 -7.63 -9.06 13.43
CA LEU A 191 -8.58 -9.65 12.48
C LEU A 191 -7.88 -10.74 11.66
N LYS A 192 -8.44 -11.94 11.65
CA LYS A 192 -7.94 -13.08 10.88
C LYS A 192 -8.60 -13.10 9.51
N TYR A 193 -7.84 -13.48 8.51
CA TYR A 193 -8.31 -13.56 7.14
C TYR A 193 -8.18 -14.98 6.61
N GLN A 194 -9.04 -15.34 5.66
CA GLN A 194 -8.99 -16.62 4.95
C GLN A 194 -8.73 -16.34 3.47
N PRO A 195 -7.70 -16.93 2.86
CA PRO A 195 -7.49 -16.85 1.41
C PRO A 195 -8.70 -17.44 0.66
N SER A 196 -9.31 -16.67 -0.23
CA SER A 196 -10.52 -17.07 -0.97
C SER A 196 -10.29 -18.32 -1.81
N ILE A 197 -9.06 -18.55 -2.31
CA ILE A 197 -8.70 -19.72 -3.13
C ILE A 197 -8.90 -21.06 -2.40
N LYS A 198 -9.02 -21.03 -1.07
CA LYS A 198 -9.31 -22.21 -0.22
C LYS A 198 -10.74 -22.25 0.28
N ASP A 199 -11.52 -21.21 -0.01
CA ASP A 199 -12.90 -21.12 0.41
C ASP A 199 -13.85 -21.78 -0.60
N ILE A 200 -14.99 -22.27 -0.09
CA ILE A 200 -16.05 -22.83 -0.93
C ILE A 200 -16.64 -21.80 -1.90
N LYS A 201 -16.52 -20.51 -1.60
CA LYS A 201 -16.94 -19.39 -2.45
C LYS A 201 -15.91 -19.01 -3.52
N SER A 202 -14.73 -19.66 -3.57
CA SER A 202 -13.70 -19.40 -4.60
C SER A 202 -14.23 -19.32 -6.04
N PRO A 203 -15.22 -20.14 -6.50
CA PRO A 203 -15.68 -20.06 -7.89
C PRO A 203 -16.37 -18.73 -8.24
N HIS A 204 -16.74 -17.93 -7.24
CA HIS A 204 -17.40 -16.63 -7.39
C HIS A 204 -16.45 -15.46 -7.19
N ILE A 205 -15.16 -15.69 -6.95
CA ILE A 205 -14.17 -14.64 -6.70
C ILE A 205 -13.03 -14.80 -7.69
N LYS A 206 -12.66 -13.71 -8.35
CA LYS A 206 -11.51 -13.67 -9.25
C LYS A 206 -10.22 -13.61 -8.44
N GLY A 207 -9.26 -14.47 -8.78
CA GLY A 207 -7.97 -14.54 -8.08
C GLY A 207 -8.11 -14.89 -6.60
N ASN A 208 -7.09 -14.56 -5.81
CA ASN A 208 -7.10 -14.74 -4.37
C ASN A 208 -7.36 -13.42 -3.63
N VAL A 209 -8.42 -13.42 -2.82
CA VAL A 209 -8.80 -12.31 -1.93
C VAL A 209 -8.70 -12.80 -0.48
N PHE A 210 -8.10 -12.00 0.39
CA PHE A 210 -8.06 -12.30 1.81
C PHE A 210 -9.37 -11.88 2.48
N LEU A 211 -10.23 -12.86 2.79
CA LEU A 211 -11.57 -12.64 3.32
C LEU A 211 -11.55 -12.51 4.85
N ALA A 212 -12.02 -11.39 5.38
CA ALA A 212 -12.03 -11.13 6.83
C ALA A 212 -12.97 -12.07 7.59
N ASN A 213 -12.44 -12.88 8.50
CA ASN A 213 -13.19 -13.83 9.31
C ASN A 213 -13.89 -13.14 10.49
N ILE A 214 -15.08 -12.60 10.21
CA ILE A 214 -15.91 -11.86 11.16
C ILE A 214 -17.16 -12.67 11.50
N SER A 215 -17.54 -12.65 12.77
CA SER A 215 -18.79 -13.26 13.23
C SER A 215 -19.29 -12.58 14.51
N PRO A 216 -20.52 -12.85 14.98
CA PRO A 216 -20.95 -12.37 16.30
C PRO A 216 -20.06 -12.85 17.46
N ALA A 217 -19.40 -14.00 17.31
CA ALA A 217 -18.44 -14.53 18.29
C ALA A 217 -17.04 -13.91 18.18
N LEU A 218 -16.70 -13.36 17.02
CA LEU A 218 -15.43 -12.70 16.72
C LEU A 218 -15.72 -11.39 15.96
N PRO A 219 -16.30 -10.38 16.62
CA PRO A 219 -16.65 -9.12 15.98
C PRO A 219 -15.40 -8.30 15.68
N MET A 220 -15.39 -7.58 14.55
CA MET A 220 -14.34 -6.62 14.25
C MET A 220 -14.70 -5.25 14.82
N LYS A 221 -13.84 -4.70 15.67
CA LYS A 221 -13.93 -3.30 16.11
C LYS A 221 -13.44 -2.38 15.00
N TYR A 222 -14.14 -1.27 14.76
CA TYR A 222 -13.70 -0.23 13.82
C TYR A 222 -13.92 1.18 14.37
N SER A 223 -13.25 2.16 13.77
CA SER A 223 -13.47 3.58 14.04
C SER A 223 -14.44 4.15 13.01
N VAL A 224 -15.41 4.96 13.46
CA VAL A 224 -16.18 5.80 12.56
C VAL A 224 -15.30 6.98 12.18
N ILE A 225 -15.21 7.27 10.88
CA ILE A 225 -14.37 8.36 10.36
C ILE A 225 -15.22 9.39 9.66
N MET A 226 -14.68 10.59 9.46
CA MET A 226 -15.31 11.63 8.67
C MET A 226 -14.26 12.38 7.87
N PHE A 227 -14.65 12.77 6.66
CA PHE A 227 -13.84 13.59 5.77
C PHE A 227 -14.32 15.03 5.87
N ARG A 228 -13.37 15.94 6.16
CA ARG A 228 -13.65 17.37 6.28
C ARG A 228 -12.74 18.16 5.36
N ASN A 229 -13.29 19.17 4.71
CA ASN A 229 -12.50 20.05 3.84
C ASN A 229 -11.69 21.02 4.70
N PHE A 230 -10.37 20.87 4.73
CA PHE A 230 -9.54 21.77 5.56
C PHE A 230 -9.51 23.19 5.02
N LEU A 231 -9.81 23.41 3.72
CA LEU A 231 -9.81 24.74 3.12
C LEU A 231 -10.99 25.60 3.58
N GLU A 232 -12.08 25.01 4.05
CA GLU A 232 -13.27 25.77 4.50
C GLU A 232 -12.98 26.62 5.75
N ASN A 233 -11.98 26.20 6.54
CA ASN A 233 -11.58 26.89 7.77
C ASN A 233 -10.39 27.84 7.55
N MET A 234 -9.85 27.93 6.34
CA MET A 234 -8.70 28.78 6.01
C MET A 234 -9.15 30.10 5.39
N ASP A 235 -8.49 31.19 5.77
CA ASP A 235 -8.69 32.45 5.07
C ASP A 235 -8.06 32.42 3.67
N PHE A 236 -8.43 33.40 2.84
CA PHE A 236 -7.95 33.44 1.47
C PHE A 236 -6.42 33.60 1.38
N ALA A 237 -5.79 34.35 2.28
CA ALA A 237 -4.36 34.60 2.28
C ALA A 237 -3.55 33.35 2.67
N GLU A 238 -4.06 32.54 3.60
CA GLU A 238 -3.46 31.26 3.96
C GLU A 238 -3.52 30.28 2.79
N ILE A 239 -4.68 30.17 2.14
CA ILE A 239 -4.84 29.34 0.93
C ILE A 239 -3.86 29.82 -0.15
N GLU A 240 -3.81 31.13 -0.38
CA GLU A 240 -2.94 31.77 -1.36
C GLU A 240 -1.45 31.46 -1.10
N GLY A 241 -0.99 31.57 0.16
CA GLY A 241 0.39 31.30 0.54
C GLY A 241 0.78 29.82 0.41
N ARG A 242 -0.15 28.88 0.60
CA ARG A 242 0.09 27.44 0.34
C ARG A 242 0.18 27.15 -1.15
N ILE A 243 -0.59 27.86 -1.97
CA ILE A 243 -0.60 27.72 -3.43
C ILE A 243 0.70 28.24 -4.04
N ASP A 244 1.36 29.23 -3.44
CA ASP A 244 2.57 29.87 -3.97
C ASP A 244 3.68 28.88 -4.36
N GLN A 245 3.83 27.75 -3.66
CA GLN A 245 4.81 26.72 -3.99
C GLN A 245 4.64 26.13 -5.42
N LEU A 246 3.44 26.23 -6.01
CA LEU A 246 3.12 25.69 -7.33
C LEU A 246 3.41 26.68 -8.47
N PHE A 247 3.96 27.86 -8.15
CA PHE A 247 4.21 28.95 -9.10
C PHE A 247 5.69 29.34 -9.12
N ASP A 248 6.23 29.60 -10.32
CA ASP A 248 7.64 30.02 -10.42
C ASP A 248 7.85 31.42 -9.83
N LYS A 249 6.86 32.30 -10.05
CA LYS A 249 6.83 33.68 -9.58
C LYS A 249 5.46 33.97 -8.97
N PRO A 250 5.25 33.64 -7.69
CA PRO A 250 3.93 33.75 -7.06
C PRO A 250 3.32 35.16 -7.14
N ILE A 251 4.15 36.21 -7.05
CA ILE A 251 3.74 37.61 -7.18
C ILE A 251 3.14 38.00 -8.54
N MET A 252 3.34 37.20 -9.59
CA MET A 252 2.83 37.45 -10.94
C MET A 252 1.52 36.71 -11.22
N LYS A 253 1.02 35.92 -10.27
CA LYS A 253 -0.21 35.16 -10.48
C LYS A 253 -1.44 36.08 -10.49
N GLU A 254 -2.36 35.80 -11.39
CA GLU A 254 -3.69 36.37 -11.39
C GLU A 254 -4.64 35.47 -10.60
N THR A 255 -5.48 36.09 -9.78
CA THR A 255 -6.54 35.39 -9.02
C THR A 255 -7.91 35.77 -9.59
N LYS A 256 -8.74 34.77 -9.88
CA LYS A 256 -10.12 34.94 -10.37
C LYS A 256 -11.08 34.07 -9.55
N ILE A 257 -12.28 34.59 -9.29
CA ILE A 257 -13.40 33.82 -8.74
C ILE A 257 -14.36 33.53 -9.90
N LEU A 258 -14.58 32.26 -10.20
CA LEU A 258 -15.43 31.81 -11.31
C LEU A 258 -16.90 31.70 -10.87
N PHE A 259 -17.80 31.63 -11.86
CA PHE A 259 -19.21 31.39 -11.60
C PHE A 259 -19.40 30.02 -10.93
N GLY A 260 -20.11 29.98 -9.80
CA GLY A 260 -20.20 28.78 -8.95
C GLY A 260 -19.30 28.80 -7.72
N GLY A 261 -18.40 29.80 -7.60
CA GLY A 261 -17.57 30.06 -6.43
C GLY A 261 -16.20 29.37 -6.43
N ASP A 262 -15.86 28.68 -7.51
CA ASP A 262 -14.53 28.12 -7.72
C ASP A 262 -13.47 29.24 -7.79
N LYS A 263 -12.28 28.95 -7.26
CA LYS A 263 -11.14 29.89 -7.24
C LYS A 263 -10.10 29.44 -8.25
N GLU A 264 -9.62 30.35 -9.08
CA GLU A 264 -8.62 30.11 -10.10
C GLU A 264 -7.39 31.01 -9.88
N PHE A 265 -6.21 30.40 -9.97
CA PHE A 265 -4.91 31.05 -9.86
C PHE A 265 -4.12 30.74 -11.13
N LEU A 266 -3.66 31.77 -11.84
CA LEU A 266 -3.02 31.63 -13.15
C LEU A 266 -1.72 32.44 -13.23
N GLU A 267 -0.63 31.77 -13.62
CA GLU A 267 0.58 32.43 -14.12
C GLU A 267 0.66 32.13 -15.61
N GLU A 268 0.50 33.17 -16.42
CA GLU A 268 0.29 33.06 -17.87
C GLU A 268 1.39 32.20 -18.53
N ASN A 269 0.96 31.26 -19.38
CA ASN A 269 1.83 30.29 -20.08
C ASN A 269 2.70 29.39 -19.17
N LYS A 270 2.38 29.29 -17.88
CA LYS A 270 3.16 28.50 -16.92
C LYS A 270 2.36 27.57 -16.05
N ASN A 271 1.52 28.08 -15.17
CA ASN A 271 0.84 27.27 -14.16
C ASN A 271 -0.61 27.74 -13.98
N LEU A 272 -1.51 26.79 -13.81
CA LEU A 272 -2.92 27.01 -13.49
C LEU A 272 -3.29 26.12 -12.31
N VAL A 273 -3.86 26.72 -11.27
CA VAL A 273 -4.44 25.99 -10.14
C VAL A 273 -5.90 26.40 -10.01
N ARG A 274 -6.81 25.42 -9.94
CA ARG A 274 -8.23 25.64 -9.68
C ARG A 274 -8.68 24.86 -8.46
N ILE A 275 -9.33 25.55 -7.53
CA ILE A 275 -9.95 24.98 -6.34
C ILE A 275 -11.46 25.02 -6.52
N SER A 276 -12.08 23.85 -6.59
CA SER A 276 -13.54 23.74 -6.67
C SER A 276 -14.18 23.76 -5.28
N ASN A 277 -15.41 24.27 -5.21
CA ASN A 277 -16.22 24.24 -3.98
C ASN A 277 -16.57 22.82 -3.49
N THR A 278 -16.39 21.81 -4.34
CA THR A 278 -16.51 20.40 -3.95
C THR A 278 -15.35 19.90 -3.09
N GLY A 279 -14.26 20.68 -2.98
CA GLY A 279 -13.02 20.25 -2.33
C GLY A 279 -12.05 19.56 -3.28
N LEU A 280 -12.31 19.56 -4.59
CA LEU A 280 -11.35 19.11 -5.59
C LEU A 280 -10.40 20.25 -5.96
N ILE A 281 -9.10 20.00 -5.89
CA ILE A 281 -8.05 20.90 -6.39
C ILE A 281 -7.48 20.29 -7.66
N SER A 282 -7.25 21.12 -8.68
CA SER A 282 -6.59 20.74 -9.93
C SER A 282 -5.42 21.68 -10.22
N TYR A 283 -4.33 21.11 -10.72
CA TYR A 283 -3.12 21.78 -11.16
C TYR A 283 -2.84 21.42 -12.61
N LYS A 284 -2.38 22.40 -13.39
CA LYS A 284 -1.92 22.21 -14.76
C LYS A 284 -0.68 23.04 -15.03
N ASN A 285 0.35 22.39 -15.53
CA ASN A 285 1.53 23.01 -16.11
C ASN A 285 1.26 23.32 -17.59
N LEU A 286 1.33 24.61 -17.92
CA LEU A 286 1.08 25.16 -19.25
C LEU A 286 2.37 25.39 -20.04
N LYS A 287 3.56 25.13 -19.45
CA LYS A 287 4.82 25.27 -20.16
C LYS A 287 4.85 24.29 -21.34
N PRO A 288 5.20 24.76 -22.55
CA PRO A 288 5.28 23.88 -23.70
C PRO A 288 6.35 22.81 -23.46
N THR A 289 6.05 21.56 -23.84
CA THR A 289 7.04 20.49 -23.90
C THR A 289 7.92 20.76 -25.12
N ILE A 290 9.20 21.05 -24.89
CA ILE A 290 10.16 21.42 -25.95
C ILE A 290 10.83 20.18 -26.54
N ASP A 291 11.25 19.25 -25.68
CA ASP A 291 11.81 17.95 -26.04
C ASP A 291 11.06 16.84 -25.29
N LYS A 292 10.94 15.65 -25.87
CA LYS A 292 10.38 14.48 -25.15
C LYS A 292 11.53 13.64 -24.61
N ILE A 293 11.76 13.70 -23.31
CA ILE A 293 12.71 12.81 -22.64
C ILE A 293 11.97 11.49 -22.30
N PRO A 294 12.45 10.32 -22.78
CA PRO A 294 11.89 9.04 -22.37
C PRO A 294 12.03 8.85 -20.86
N GLN A 295 10.93 8.53 -20.19
CA GLN A 295 10.90 8.24 -18.76
C GLN A 295 10.37 6.83 -18.51
N THR A 296 10.90 6.17 -17.49
CA THR A 296 10.34 4.89 -17.03
C THR A 296 9.12 5.11 -16.14
N ARG A 297 8.27 4.07 -16.02
CA ARG A 297 7.11 4.11 -15.13
C ARG A 297 7.50 4.32 -13.66
N LEU A 298 8.67 3.83 -13.24
CA LEU A 298 9.20 4.04 -11.88
C LEU A 298 9.73 5.46 -11.65
N GLU A 299 10.40 6.07 -12.64
CA GLU A 299 10.84 7.46 -12.56
C GLU A 299 9.66 8.41 -12.40
N GLY A 300 8.61 8.24 -13.23
CA GLY A 300 7.40 9.04 -13.11
C GLY A 300 6.67 8.82 -11.79
N TYR A 301 6.71 7.61 -11.23
CA TYR A 301 6.16 7.32 -9.90
C TYR A 301 6.89 8.10 -8.81
N ASN A 302 8.22 8.18 -8.85
CA ASN A 302 9.00 8.95 -7.89
C ASN A 302 8.72 10.45 -8.01
N ILE A 303 8.59 10.99 -9.23
CA ILE A 303 8.17 12.39 -9.45
C ILE A 303 6.77 12.65 -8.87
N ALA A 304 5.84 11.69 -9.02
CA ALA A 304 4.51 11.80 -8.45
C ALA A 304 4.54 11.77 -6.90
N LEU A 305 5.38 10.91 -6.30
CA LEU A 305 5.58 10.88 -4.85
C LEU A 305 6.18 12.18 -4.32
N ASP A 306 7.23 12.71 -4.96
CA ASP A 306 7.85 13.97 -4.58
C ASP A 306 6.83 15.12 -4.62
N PHE A 307 6.00 15.16 -5.67
CA PHE A 307 4.91 16.13 -5.74
C PHE A 307 3.91 15.98 -4.59
N ILE A 308 3.53 14.75 -4.22
CA ILE A 308 2.61 14.51 -3.09
C ILE A 308 3.24 14.99 -1.77
N GLU A 309 4.50 14.64 -1.52
CA GLU A 309 5.21 14.95 -0.29
C GLU A 309 5.49 16.45 -0.12
N GLU A 310 5.87 17.13 -1.20
CA GLU A 310 6.17 18.57 -1.16
C GLU A 310 4.89 19.45 -1.13
N ASN A 311 3.78 18.97 -1.69
CA ASN A 311 2.58 19.79 -1.83
C ASN A 311 1.86 20.02 -0.48
N ALA A 312 1.98 21.24 0.05
CA ALA A 312 1.29 21.73 1.25
C ALA A 312 -0.26 21.79 1.21
N LEU A 313 -0.89 21.59 0.05
CA LEU A 313 -2.34 21.51 -0.13
C LEU A 313 -2.87 20.08 -0.11
N ILE A 314 -1.99 19.08 0.04
CA ILE A 314 -2.40 17.72 0.37
C ILE A 314 -2.23 17.59 1.89
N SER A 315 -3.32 17.24 2.59
CA SER A 315 -3.29 17.13 4.05
C SER A 315 -2.20 16.14 4.49
N PRO A 316 -1.37 16.46 5.50
CA PRO A 316 -0.43 15.48 6.06
C PRO A 316 -1.09 14.19 6.52
N THR A 317 -2.34 14.28 6.99
CA THR A 317 -3.15 13.11 7.39
C THR A 317 -3.60 12.25 6.21
N LEU A 318 -3.54 12.77 5.00
CA LEU A 318 -3.89 12.06 3.78
C LEU A 318 -2.64 11.41 3.18
N LYS A 319 -1.50 12.13 3.11
CA LYS A 319 -0.24 11.65 2.52
C LYS A 319 0.17 10.26 3.01
N ASN A 320 0.15 10.06 4.32
CA ASN A 320 0.52 8.78 4.95
C ASN A 320 -0.52 7.65 4.80
N LYS A 321 -1.59 7.87 4.04
CA LYS A 321 -2.67 6.92 3.79
C LYS A 321 -2.89 6.68 2.30
N LEU A 322 -2.07 7.26 1.45
CA LEU A 322 -2.17 7.05 0.01
C LEU A 322 -1.45 5.76 -0.37
N TYR A 323 -2.04 5.00 -1.28
CA TYR A 323 -1.40 3.89 -1.96
C TYR A 323 -1.65 4.00 -3.46
N LEU A 324 -0.71 3.53 -4.26
CA LEU A 324 -0.87 3.50 -5.71
C LEU A 324 -1.95 2.48 -6.09
N SER A 325 -3.05 2.95 -6.68
CA SER A 325 -4.18 2.10 -7.06
C SER A 325 -4.21 1.78 -8.55
N ASN A 326 -3.74 2.70 -9.40
CA ASN A 326 -3.68 2.46 -10.85
C ASN A 326 -2.59 3.28 -11.55
N ILE A 327 -2.17 2.82 -12.73
CA ILE A 327 -1.35 3.59 -13.67
C ILE A 327 -1.93 3.45 -15.08
N LEU A 328 -2.24 4.57 -15.72
CA LEU A 328 -2.65 4.64 -17.12
C LEU A 328 -1.58 5.31 -17.99
N ILE A 329 -1.58 5.01 -19.29
CA ILE A 329 -0.74 5.69 -20.27
C ILE A 329 -1.64 6.51 -21.20
N GLU A 330 -1.48 7.83 -21.17
CA GLU A 330 -2.23 8.76 -22.01
C GLU A 330 -1.28 9.54 -22.92
N GLN A 331 -1.36 9.31 -24.24
CA GLN A 331 -0.55 10.05 -25.23
C GLN A 331 0.97 9.98 -24.98
N GLY A 332 1.44 8.92 -24.32
CA GLY A 332 2.83 8.70 -23.94
C GLY A 332 3.21 9.22 -22.54
N ALA A 333 2.31 9.91 -21.85
CA ALA A 333 2.47 10.31 -20.45
C ALA A 333 1.92 9.22 -19.51
N TYR A 334 2.50 9.10 -18.31
CA TYR A 334 1.97 8.22 -17.27
C TYR A 334 1.04 9.00 -16.35
N VAL A 335 -0.13 8.43 -16.06
CA VAL A 335 -1.09 8.97 -15.09
C VAL A 335 -1.16 8.01 -13.91
N TYR A 336 -0.72 8.48 -12.76
CA TYR A 336 -0.69 7.73 -11.50
C TYR A 336 -1.91 8.09 -10.67
N TYR A 337 -2.64 7.06 -10.22
CA TYR A 337 -3.81 7.21 -9.36
C TYR A 337 -3.50 6.66 -7.98
N PHE A 338 -3.80 7.45 -6.95
CA PHE A 338 -3.61 7.09 -5.56
C PHE A 338 -4.94 7.16 -4.81
N ASP A 339 -5.27 6.07 -4.15
CA ASP A 339 -6.46 5.94 -3.31
C ASP A 339 -6.07 5.85 -1.83
N ILE A 340 -7.06 5.82 -0.95
CA ILE A 340 -6.85 5.95 0.49
C ILE A 340 -7.03 4.62 1.19
N ILE A 341 -6.13 4.35 2.12
CA ILE A 341 -6.24 3.29 3.10
C ILE A 341 -6.23 3.86 4.53
N TYR A 342 -7.26 3.57 5.30
CA TYR A 342 -7.37 4.03 6.68
C TYR A 342 -7.52 2.84 7.63
N LYS A 343 -6.56 2.64 8.57
CA LYS A 343 -6.55 1.48 9.48
C LYS A 343 -6.76 0.16 8.72
N ASP A 344 -6.02 -0.02 7.64
CA ASP A 344 -6.06 -1.21 6.78
C ASP A 344 -7.37 -1.46 6.03
N ILE A 345 -8.28 -0.48 6.00
CA ILE A 345 -9.56 -0.53 5.31
C ILE A 345 -9.52 0.49 4.17
N ASN A 346 -9.90 0.08 2.96
CA ASN A 346 -9.92 1.00 1.81
C ASN A 346 -11.03 2.03 1.96
N VAL A 347 -10.78 3.25 1.51
CA VAL A 347 -11.82 4.24 1.32
C VAL A 347 -12.13 4.33 -0.17
N ILE A 348 -13.36 3.98 -0.53
CA ILE A 348 -13.89 4.11 -1.89
C ILE A 348 -14.46 5.52 -2.04
N ILE A 349 -14.00 6.25 -3.06
CA ILE A 349 -14.39 7.64 -3.31
C ILE A 349 -15.08 7.71 -4.67
N ALA A 350 -16.34 7.27 -4.74
CA ALA A 350 -17.16 7.30 -5.97
C ALA A 350 -16.32 7.01 -7.25
N ASP A 351 -16.47 7.82 -8.30
CA ASP A 351 -15.78 7.64 -9.59
C ASP A 351 -14.42 8.36 -9.66
N MET A 352 -13.76 8.61 -8.52
CA MET A 352 -12.52 9.39 -8.49
C MET A 352 -11.45 8.82 -7.54
N SER A 353 -10.19 9.06 -7.87
CA SER A 353 -9.07 8.82 -6.94
C SER A 353 -8.84 10.01 -6.02
N ALA A 354 -8.24 9.74 -4.86
CA ALA A 354 -7.91 10.78 -3.89
C ALA A 354 -6.86 11.75 -4.43
N VAL A 355 -5.88 11.20 -5.16
CA VAL A 355 -4.87 11.96 -5.90
C VAL A 355 -4.66 11.32 -7.27
N SER A 356 -4.60 12.13 -8.32
CA SER A 356 -4.18 11.74 -9.67
C SER A 356 -3.08 12.68 -10.14
N ILE A 357 -2.01 12.12 -10.72
CA ILE A 357 -0.84 12.88 -11.18
C ILE A 357 -0.43 12.35 -12.55
N LYS A 358 -0.45 13.24 -13.53
CA LYS A 358 0.06 13.01 -14.87
C LYS A 358 1.48 13.53 -14.97
N VAL A 359 2.42 12.63 -15.22
CA VAL A 359 3.83 12.93 -15.41
C VAL A 359 4.19 12.72 -16.88
N ASP A 360 4.78 13.75 -17.47
CA ASP A 360 5.31 13.72 -18.84
C ASP A 360 6.60 14.54 -18.85
N ASP A 361 7.60 14.07 -19.59
CA ASP A 361 8.89 14.76 -19.72
C ASP A 361 9.55 15.08 -18.37
N HIS A 362 9.56 14.09 -17.46
CA HIS A 362 10.11 14.20 -16.09
C HIS A 362 9.49 15.35 -15.25
N GLN A 363 8.28 15.79 -15.59
CA GLN A 363 7.59 16.87 -14.89
C GLN A 363 6.11 16.52 -14.69
N VAL A 364 5.54 17.03 -13.60
CA VAL A 364 4.08 16.99 -13.41
C VAL A 364 3.44 17.94 -14.41
N LYS A 365 2.59 17.40 -15.29
CA LYS A 365 1.81 18.18 -16.26
C LYS A 365 0.42 18.51 -15.77
N GLU A 366 -0.25 17.55 -15.16
CA GLU A 366 -1.58 17.72 -14.60
C GLU A 366 -1.63 16.97 -13.28
N ALA A 367 -2.31 17.53 -12.29
CA ALA A 367 -2.58 16.82 -11.05
C ALA A 367 -3.95 17.22 -10.53
N SER A 368 -4.64 16.30 -9.85
CA SER A 368 -5.89 16.58 -9.16
C SER A 368 -5.94 15.85 -7.84
N TRP A 369 -6.39 16.50 -6.77
CA TRP A 369 -6.49 15.87 -5.46
C TRP A 369 -7.62 16.46 -4.62
N ILE A 370 -8.07 15.67 -3.65
CA ILE A 370 -9.06 16.11 -2.66
C ILE A 370 -8.41 16.96 -1.56
N SER A 371 -9.09 18.03 -1.14
CA SER A 371 -8.66 18.91 -0.05
C SER A 371 -9.20 18.46 1.32
N PHE A 372 -9.45 17.16 1.48
CA PHE A 372 -10.01 16.61 2.70
C PHE A 372 -8.92 16.11 3.66
N TYR A 373 -9.18 16.24 4.95
CA TYR A 373 -8.48 15.50 5.99
C TYR A 373 -9.42 14.48 6.64
N ILE A 374 -8.83 13.45 7.26
CA ILE A 374 -9.58 12.34 7.87
C ILE A 374 -9.49 12.47 9.39
N GLU A 375 -10.64 12.56 10.05
CA GLU A 375 -10.76 12.53 11.50
C GLU A 375 -11.60 11.33 11.99
N GLU A 376 -11.29 10.85 13.19
CA GLU A 376 -12.15 9.88 13.88
C GLU A 376 -13.29 10.63 14.56
N VAL A 377 -14.53 10.15 14.37
CA VAL A 377 -15.68 10.69 15.07
C VAL A 377 -15.63 10.22 16.52
N PHE A 378 -15.53 11.17 17.45
CA PHE A 378 -15.51 10.85 18.86
C PHE A 378 -16.84 10.21 19.28
N SER A 379 -16.78 8.99 19.80
CA SER A 379 -17.93 8.24 20.32
C SER A 379 -17.54 7.55 21.61
N TYR A 380 -18.43 7.59 22.61
CA TYR A 380 -18.29 6.80 23.84
C TYR A 380 -18.64 5.32 23.60
N GLU A 381 -19.38 5.02 22.52
CA GLU A 381 -19.76 3.66 22.15
C GLU A 381 -18.74 3.05 21.18
N GLN A 382 -18.39 1.79 21.40
CA GLN A 382 -17.52 1.06 20.48
C GLN A 382 -18.34 0.52 19.30
N HIS A 383 -17.84 0.75 18.09
CA HIS A 383 -18.48 0.26 16.87
C HIS A 383 -17.90 -1.10 16.46
N PHE A 384 -18.80 -2.03 16.12
CA PHE A 384 -18.45 -3.40 15.75
C PHE A 384 -19.15 -3.82 14.46
N LEU A 385 -18.44 -4.57 13.63
CA LEU A 385 -18.99 -5.35 12.53
C LEU A 385 -19.05 -6.82 12.96
N THR A 386 -20.22 -7.43 12.82
CA THR A 386 -20.50 -8.81 13.27
C THR A 386 -20.85 -9.75 12.12
N VAL A 387 -21.08 -9.20 10.92
CA VAL A 387 -21.44 -9.97 9.72
C VAL A 387 -20.17 -10.40 9.01
N GLY A 388 -20.03 -11.71 8.75
CA GLY A 388 -18.90 -12.28 8.00
C GLY A 388 -19.07 -12.22 6.49
N TYR A 389 -17.98 -12.46 5.74
CA TYR A 389 -17.92 -12.33 4.29
C TYR A 389 -18.90 -13.21 3.51
N SER A 390 -19.36 -14.34 4.05
CA SER A 390 -20.25 -15.25 3.33
C SER A 390 -21.61 -14.61 3.03
N TYR A 391 -22.13 -13.81 3.98
CA TYR A 391 -23.42 -13.14 3.83
C TYR A 391 -23.48 -12.13 2.67
N PRO A 392 -22.57 -11.14 2.56
CA PRO A 392 -22.61 -10.18 1.45
C PRO A 392 -22.39 -10.88 0.10
N ILE A 393 -21.54 -11.90 0.02
CA ILE A 393 -21.35 -12.72 -1.18
C ILE A 393 -22.66 -13.40 -1.60
N ASP A 394 -23.35 -14.06 -0.66
CA ASP A 394 -24.60 -14.76 -0.94
C ASP A 394 -25.74 -13.82 -1.32
N LYS A 395 -25.79 -12.64 -0.69
CA LYS A 395 -26.75 -11.59 -1.02
C LYS A 395 -26.51 -11.06 -2.43
N MET A 396 -25.27 -10.74 -2.78
CA MET A 396 -24.93 -10.25 -4.12
C MET A 396 -25.17 -11.31 -5.20
N TYR A 397 -24.80 -12.56 -4.94
CA TYR A 397 -25.11 -13.69 -5.82
C TYR A 397 -26.62 -13.82 -6.06
N SER A 398 -27.43 -13.74 -5.00
CA SER A 398 -28.89 -13.81 -5.10
C SER A 398 -29.48 -12.64 -5.90
N ASN A 399 -28.98 -11.42 -5.70
CA ASN A 399 -29.39 -10.24 -6.44
C ASN A 399 -29.08 -10.39 -7.94
N LEU A 400 -27.85 -10.77 -8.30
CA LEU A 400 -27.44 -10.95 -9.69
C LEU A 400 -28.19 -12.09 -10.38
N LYS A 401 -28.46 -13.18 -9.66
CA LYS A 401 -29.30 -14.26 -10.17
C LYS A 401 -30.73 -13.81 -10.47
N SER A 402 -31.29 -12.92 -9.66
CA SER A 402 -32.66 -12.39 -9.89
C SER A 402 -32.80 -11.58 -11.17
N ILE A 403 -31.70 -11.04 -11.70
CA ILE A 403 -31.64 -10.30 -12.97
C ILE A 403 -31.08 -11.14 -14.14
N GLY A 404 -30.92 -12.45 -13.95
CA GLY A 404 -30.54 -13.40 -15.00
C GLY A 404 -29.04 -13.72 -15.11
N ILE A 405 -28.21 -13.27 -14.17
CA ILE A 405 -26.77 -13.57 -14.16
C ILE A 405 -26.54 -14.85 -13.32
N GLU A 406 -26.31 -15.98 -13.99
CA GLU A 406 -26.25 -17.30 -13.31
C GLU A 406 -24.93 -17.58 -12.59
N LYS A 407 -23.81 -17.02 -13.06
CA LYS A 407 -22.47 -17.29 -12.53
C LYS A 407 -21.66 -16.00 -12.39
N PRO A 408 -22.03 -15.12 -11.44
CA PRO A 408 -21.24 -13.92 -11.21
C PRO A 408 -19.87 -14.29 -10.64
N ILE A 409 -18.86 -13.59 -11.12
CA ILE A 409 -17.48 -13.63 -10.63
C ILE A 409 -17.16 -12.23 -10.15
N PHE A 410 -16.94 -12.07 -8.86
CA PHE A 410 -16.62 -10.81 -8.21
C PHE A 410 -15.13 -10.52 -8.36
N ASP A 411 -14.79 -9.28 -8.73
CA ASP A 411 -13.41 -8.84 -8.88
C ASP A 411 -12.72 -8.67 -7.51
N ASN A 412 -13.47 -8.25 -6.47
CA ASN A 412 -12.96 -8.17 -5.11
C ASN A 412 -14.10 -8.24 -4.07
N VAL A 413 -13.77 -8.69 -2.84
CA VAL A 413 -14.68 -8.69 -1.68
C VAL A 413 -13.91 -8.27 -0.44
N GLU A 414 -14.20 -7.09 0.11
CA GLU A 414 -13.45 -6.56 1.25
C GLU A 414 -14.28 -5.62 2.12
N LEU A 415 -13.68 -5.19 3.23
CA LEU A 415 -14.24 -4.13 4.06
C LEU A 415 -13.80 -2.78 3.54
N VAL A 416 -14.73 -1.83 3.51
CA VAL A 416 -14.51 -0.50 2.98
C VAL A 416 -15.20 0.59 3.80
N TYR A 417 -14.63 1.78 3.75
CA TYR A 417 -15.38 3.03 3.94
C TYR A 417 -15.84 3.52 2.57
N ASP A 418 -17.06 4.01 2.49
CA ASP A 418 -17.65 4.50 1.24
C ASP A 418 -17.95 5.99 1.40
N LEU A 419 -17.12 6.81 0.77
CA LEU A 419 -17.22 8.27 0.80
C LEU A 419 -18.18 8.73 -0.30
N THR A 420 -19.47 8.68 0.01
CA THR A 420 -20.53 9.23 -0.86
C THR A 420 -20.81 10.69 -0.61
N ASN A 421 -20.62 11.18 0.64
CA ASN A 421 -20.87 12.57 1.03
C ASN A 421 -19.78 13.08 1.97
N LYS A 422 -19.31 14.33 1.74
CA LYS A 422 -18.41 15.03 2.68
C LYS A 422 -19.15 15.38 3.99
N ASP A 423 -18.40 15.56 5.07
CA ASP A 423 -18.91 15.93 6.40
C ASP A 423 -19.98 14.97 6.97
N THR A 424 -19.96 13.71 6.51
CA THR A 424 -20.82 12.66 7.05
C THR A 424 -20.00 11.57 7.75
N PRO A 425 -20.45 11.08 8.92
CA PRO A 425 -19.82 9.92 9.56
C PRO A 425 -19.90 8.68 8.67
N LEU A 426 -18.74 8.09 8.38
CA LEU A 426 -18.58 6.89 7.57
C LEU A 426 -18.37 5.68 8.48
N ASN A 427 -19.24 4.70 8.32
CA ASN A 427 -19.12 3.39 8.96
C ASN A 427 -18.45 2.40 7.99
N VAL A 428 -17.75 1.42 8.54
CA VAL A 428 -17.23 0.29 7.77
C VAL A 428 -18.39 -0.57 7.29
N LYS A 429 -18.35 -0.97 6.02
CA LYS A 429 -19.32 -1.88 5.40
C LYS A 429 -18.60 -2.91 4.54
N TRP A 430 -19.30 -3.98 4.17
CA TRP A 430 -18.81 -4.90 3.15
C TRP A 430 -18.99 -4.28 1.76
N GLY A 431 -17.91 -4.26 0.98
CA GLY A 431 -17.88 -3.88 -0.43
C GLY A 431 -17.62 -5.10 -1.31
N ILE A 432 -18.39 -5.22 -2.39
CA ILE A 432 -18.17 -6.21 -3.45
C ILE A 432 -17.95 -5.45 -4.75
N ASN A 433 -16.78 -5.65 -5.37
CA ASN A 433 -16.49 -5.11 -6.70
C ASN A 433 -16.93 -6.13 -7.75
N TYR A 434 -17.76 -5.68 -8.70
CA TYR A 434 -18.23 -6.49 -9.81
C TYR A 434 -18.22 -5.65 -11.08
N GLU A 435 -17.45 -6.07 -12.09
CA GLU A 435 -17.33 -5.37 -13.38
C GLU A 435 -16.83 -3.91 -13.25
N GLY A 436 -16.05 -3.63 -12.20
CA GLY A 436 -15.49 -2.31 -11.91
C GLY A 436 -16.32 -1.46 -10.95
N ASP A 437 -17.57 -1.83 -10.69
CA ASP A 437 -18.47 -1.08 -9.81
C ASP A 437 -18.50 -1.67 -8.39
N TRP A 438 -18.53 -0.77 -7.39
CA TRP A 438 -18.62 -1.15 -5.98
C TRP A 438 -20.07 -1.24 -5.51
N TYR A 439 -20.44 -2.39 -4.95
CA TYR A 439 -21.75 -2.65 -4.35
C TYR A 439 -21.61 -2.86 -2.84
N TYR A 440 -22.64 -2.47 -2.09
CA TYR A 440 -22.66 -2.53 -0.62
C TYR A 440 -23.87 -3.32 -0.11
N PRO A 441 -23.81 -4.67 -0.12
CA PRO A 441 -24.95 -5.54 0.21
C PRO A 441 -25.39 -5.48 1.67
#